data_AF-A0A2R7UP24-F1
#
_entry.id   AF-A0A2R7UP24-F1
#
_cell.length_a   1.000
_cell.length_b   1.000
_cell.length_c   1.000
_cell.angle_alpha   90.00
_cell.angle_beta   90.00
_cell.angle_gamma   90.00
#
_symmetry.space_group_name_H-M   'P 1'
#
loop_
_entity.id
_entity.type
_entity.pdbx_description
1 polymer ?
#
loop_
_entity_poly.entity_id
_entity_poly.type
_entity_poly.pdbx_seq_one_letter_code
_entity_poly.pdbx_strand_id
1 'polypeptide(L)' 'MKVATPCPDIGDIPFNHAFSELSVMLGCINHLTTEAEMENDRLAGSAARILSGFAKALIDDIELGLNKASVQL' A
#
# COMPACT_ATOMS: atom_id res chain seq x y z
N MET A 1 -24.77 -12.98 -16.52
CA MET A 1 -24.35 -12.59 -15.15
C MET A 1 -23.09 -13.36 -14.81
N LYS A 2 -21.92 -12.70 -14.81
CA LYS A 2 -20.65 -13.33 -14.38
C LYS A 2 -20.61 -13.20 -12.87
N VAL A 3 -20.71 -14.32 -12.17
CA VAL A 3 -20.53 -14.38 -10.71
C VAL A 3 -19.12 -13.87 -10.43
N ALA A 4 -19.00 -12.81 -9.64
CA ALA A 4 -17.72 -12.40 -9.09
C ALA A 4 -17.21 -13.56 -8.26
N THR A 5 -16.19 -14.26 -8.75
CA THR A 5 -15.44 -15.23 -7.96
C THR A 5 -14.93 -14.50 -6.72
N PRO A 6 -15.17 -15.01 -5.49
CA PRO A 6 -14.53 -14.47 -4.30
C PRO A 6 -13.02 -14.52 -4.53
N CYS A 7 -12.31 -13.42 -4.30
CA CYS A 7 -10.85 -13.43 -4.31
C CYS A 7 -10.38 -14.54 -3.35
N PRO A 8 -9.63 -15.55 -3.82
CA PRO A 8 -9.15 -16.60 -2.95
C PRO A 8 -8.16 -15.99 -1.96
N ASP A 9 -8.43 -16.21 -0.67
CA ASP A 9 -7.54 -16.01 0.46
C ASP A 9 -6.95 -14.60 0.66
N ILE A 10 -7.72 -13.71 1.30
CA ILE A 10 -7.14 -12.71 2.24
C ILE A 10 -6.87 -13.41 3.59
N GLY A 11 -6.34 -14.63 3.54
CA GLY A 11 -5.88 -15.39 4.70
C GLY A 11 -4.38 -15.16 4.84
N ASP A 12 -3.96 -14.58 5.96
CA ASP A 12 -2.56 -14.38 6.37
C ASP A 12 -1.56 -14.12 5.23
N ILE A 13 -1.57 -12.90 4.68
CA ILE A 13 -0.46 -12.45 3.85
C ILE A 13 0.78 -12.40 4.75
N PRO A 14 1.85 -13.15 4.46
CA PRO A 14 3.05 -13.12 5.28
C PRO A 14 3.61 -11.70 5.37
N PHE A 15 4.08 -11.30 6.54
CA PHE A 15 4.62 -9.95 6.79
C PHE A 15 5.63 -9.51 5.72
N ASN A 16 6.57 -10.39 5.36
CA ASN A 16 7.58 -10.11 4.34
C ASN A 16 6.98 -9.85 2.96
N HIS A 17 5.90 -10.54 2.62
CA HIS A 17 5.18 -10.32 1.37
C HIS A 17 4.45 -8.98 1.40
N ALA A 18 3.73 -8.67 2.49
CA ALA A 18 3.07 -7.37 2.67
C ALA A 18 4.06 -6.19 2.61
N PHE A 19 5.23 -6.33 3.22
CA PHE A 19 6.29 -5.33 3.18
C PHE A 19 6.89 -5.16 1.77
N SER A 20 7.07 -6.27 1.04
CA SER A 20 7.54 -6.24 -0.35
C SER A 20 6.54 -5.50 -1.26
N GLU A 21 5.26 -5.83 -1.16
CA GLU A 21 4.19 -5.16 -1.92
C GLU A 21 4.10 -3.67 -1.58
N LEU A 22 4.21 -3.31 -0.30
CA LEU A 22 4.25 -1.92 0.14
C LEU A 22 5.46 -1.17 -0.46
N SER A 23 6.63 -1.81 -0.53
CA SER A 23 7.83 -1.22 -1.12
C SER A 23 7.64 -0.94 -2.61
N VAL A 24 7.00 -1.87 -3.34
CA VAL A 24 6.63 -1.66 -4.75
C VAL A 24 5.66 -0.50 -4.89
N MET A 25 4.63 -0.43 -4.03
CA MET A 25 3.65 0.66 -4.03
C MET A 25 4.30 2.03 -3.79
N LEU A 26 5.26 2.13 -2.87
CA LEU A 26 6.03 3.37 -2.65
C LEU A 26 6.81 3.79 -3.90
N GLY A 27 7.37 2.84 -4.64
CA GLY A 27 7.98 3.09 -5.95
C GLY A 27 6.98 3.66 -6.97
N CYS A 28 5.77 3.11 -7.03
CA CYS A 28 4.69 3.62 -7.89
C CYS A 28 4.26 5.05 -7.49
N ILE A 29 4.13 5.33 -6.19
CA ILE A 29 3.81 6.67 -5.69
C ILE A 29 4.87 7.68 -6.12
N ASN A 30 6.15 7.32 -6.02
CA ASN A 30 7.24 8.19 -6.43
C ASN A 30 7.17 8.48 -7.94
N HIS A 31 6.93 7.46 -8.76
CA HIS A 31 6.75 7.66 -10.21
C HIS A 31 5.57 8.59 -10.52
N LEU A 32 4.40 8.36 -9.93
CA LEU A 32 3.22 9.22 -10.11
C LEU A 32 3.49 10.67 -9.69
N THR A 33 4.29 10.87 -8.63
CA THR A 33 4.68 12.20 -8.18
C THR A 33 5.56 12.89 -9.22
N THR A 34 6.55 12.17 -9.78
CA THR A 34 7.39 12.67 -10.88
C THR A 34 6.57 13.05 -12.11
N GLU A 35 5.65 12.18 -12.56
CA GLU A 35 4.80 12.49 -13.73
C GLU A 35 3.90 13.69 -13.46
N ALA A 36 3.36 13.83 -12.24
CA ALA A 36 2.56 14.98 -11.85
C ALA A 36 3.34 16.30 -11.92
N GLU A 37 4.61 16.29 -11.50
CA GLU A 37 5.49 17.47 -11.52
C GLU A 37 6.02 17.78 -12.93
N MET A 38 6.44 16.76 -13.68
CA MET A 38 7.08 16.93 -14.98
C MET A 38 6.08 17.15 -16.11
N GLU A 39 4.97 16.41 -16.11
CA GLU A 39 3.96 16.46 -17.17
C GLU A 39 2.75 17.32 -16.80
N ASN A 40 2.74 17.89 -15.59
CA ASN A 40 1.61 18.61 -15.02
C ASN A 40 0.32 17.74 -14.99
N ASP A 41 0.49 16.42 -14.86
CA ASP A 41 -0.62 15.47 -14.77
C ASP A 41 -1.28 15.55 -13.38
N ARG A 42 -2.43 16.22 -13.36
CA ARG A 42 -3.23 16.43 -12.15
C ARG A 42 -3.84 15.14 -11.60
N LEU A 43 -4.11 14.15 -12.46
CA LEU A 43 -4.63 12.86 -12.03
C LEU A 43 -3.53 12.03 -11.36
N ALA A 44 -2.32 12.02 -11.94
CA ALA A 44 -1.16 11.39 -11.33
C ALA A 44 -0.87 11.97 -9.93
N GLY A 45 -0.90 13.30 -9.80
CA GLY A 45 -0.68 13.96 -8.50
C GLY A 45 -1.77 13.65 -7.48
N SER A 46 -3.03 13.59 -7.92
CA SER A 46 -4.16 13.22 -7.05
C SER A 46 -4.06 11.76 -6.59
N ALA A 47 -3.67 10.86 -7.48
CA ALA A 47 -3.43 9.46 -7.17
C ALA A 47 -2.27 9.30 -6.17
N ALA A 48 -1.13 9.95 -6.43
CA ALA A 48 0.04 9.91 -5.55
C ALA A 48 -0.31 10.39 -4.13
N ARG A 49 -1.11 11.44 -3.99
CA ARG A 49 -1.56 11.95 -2.69
C ARG A 49 -2.41 10.94 -1.91
N ILE A 50 -3.42 10.35 -2.56
CA ILE A 50 -4.29 9.37 -1.89
C ILE A 50 -3.50 8.11 -1.52
N LEU A 51 -2.68 7.62 -2.45
CA LEU A 51 -1.86 6.43 -2.24
C LEU A 51 -0.80 6.64 -1.15
N SER A 52 -0.25 7.85 -1.01
CA SER A 52 0.66 8.19 0.09
C SER A 52 -0.02 8.08 1.45
N GLY A 53 -1.27 8.54 1.57
CA GLY A 53 -2.07 8.38 2.78
C GLY A 53 -2.37 6.92 3.09
N PHE A 54 -2.64 6.12 2.06
CA PHE A 54 -2.86 4.68 2.19
C PHE A 54 -1.59 3.93 2.61
N ALA A 55 -0.45 4.22 1.99
CA ALA A 55 0.84 3.64 2.35
C ALA A 55 1.21 3.95 3.80
N LYS A 56 0.95 5.18 4.27
CA LYS A 56 1.14 5.55 5.69
C LYS A 56 0.27 4.71 6.63
N ALA A 57 -1.01 4.55 6.31
CA ALA A 57 -1.92 3.73 7.12
C ALA A 57 -1.47 2.26 7.18
N LEU A 58 -1.00 1.70 6.07
CA LEU A 58 -0.46 0.34 6.03
C LEU A 58 0.81 0.19 6.87
N ILE A 59 1.73 1.16 6.79
CA ILE A 59 2.93 1.17 7.65
C ILE A 59 2.53 1.19 9.13
N ASP A 60 1.59 2.07 9.49
CA ASP A 60 1.12 2.20 10.87
C ASP A 60 0.46 0.90 11.37
N ASP A 61 -0.32 0.23 10.54
CA ASP A 61 -0.94 -1.07 10.86
C ASP A 61 0.12 -2.19 11.03
N ILE A 62 1.14 -2.21 10.18
CA ILE A 62 2.28 -3.14 10.25
C ILE A 62 3.07 -2.92 11.55
N GLU A 63 3.41 -1.68 11.88
CA GLU A 63 4.11 -1.32 13.12
C GLU A 63 3.28 -1.68 14.36
N LEU A 64 1.97 -1.43 14.33
CA LEU A 64 1.06 -1.81 15.40
C LEU A 64 1.00 -3.33 15.59
N GLY A 65 0.98 -4.10 14.49
CA GLY A 65 1.03 -5.56 14.51
C GLY A 65 2.31 -6.09 15.17
N LEU A 66 3.47 -5.53 14.81
CA LEU A 66 4.76 -5.88 15.40
C LEU A 66 4.83 -5.53 16.90
N ASN A 67 4.36 -4.35 17.28
CA ASN A 67 4.35 -3.91 18.69
C ASN A 67 3.46 -4.82 19.54
N LYS A 68 2.30 -5.24 19.03
CA LYS A 68 1.41 -6.19 19.73
C LYS A 68 2.03 -7.58 19.89
N ALA A 69 2.73 -8.08 18.88
CA ALA A 69 3.44 -9.36 18.96
C ALA A 69 4.60 -9.32 19.97
N SER A 70 5.24 -8.16 20.13
CA SER A 70 6.37 -7.97 21.05
C SER A 70 5.95 -7.90 22.53
N VAL A 71 4.71 -7.52 22.84
CA VAL A 71 4.18 -7.39 24.22
C VAL A 71 3.63 -8.71 24.78
N GLN A 72 3.60 -9.79 23.98
CA GLN A 72 3.18 -11.13 24.41
C GLN A 72 4.32 -12.00 24.97
N LEU A 73 5.50 -11.44 25.25
CA LEU A 73 6.64 -12.10 25.91
C LEU A 73 6.79 -11.67 27.37
#